data_AF-A0AAU9KBM8-F1
#
_entry.id   AF-A0AAU9KBM8-F1
#
_cell.length_a   1.000
_cell.length_b   1.000
_cell.length_c   1.000
_cell.angle_alpha   90.00
_cell.angle_beta   90.00
_cell.angle_gamma   90.00
#
_symmetry.space_group_name_H-M   'P 1'
#
loop_
_entity.id
_entity.type
_entity.pdbx_description
1 polymer ?
#
loop_
_entity_poly.entity_id
_entity_poly.type
_entity_poly.pdbx_seq_one_letter_code
_entity_poly.pdbx_strand_id
1 'polypeptide(L)'
;MGHNQSKHPEFHRDNLKKEGYVIMVSKSKEKRRWLVLSDKKLSYSLSLGTPPKNSTTINNKFRVTYDNSSENSIECQVVNKKGKTQQWIIKCETVQEYRAWSLIIKHAQRPNWDDPRGSSSCKICNGKFTAVTRQHHCRKCGLAVCKKDSKEREIIPELGYNTKVRVCKNCIGKRSNETPDLNS
;
A
#
# COMPACT_ATOMS: atom_id res chain seq x y z
N MET A 1 17.20 1.54 -31.04
CA MET A 1 17.76 2.17 -29.82
C MET A 1 17.03 1.57 -28.63
N GLY A 2 17.72 0.77 -27.83
CA GLY A 2 17.12 -0.23 -26.93
C GLY A 2 16.30 0.37 -25.78
N HIS A 3 15.08 -0.15 -25.61
CA HIS A 3 14.24 0.08 -24.45
C HIS A 3 14.91 -0.47 -23.19
N ASN A 4 15.46 0.40 -22.34
CA ASN A 4 15.93 0.00 -21.02
C ASN A 4 14.77 0.11 -20.02
N GLN A 5 13.84 -0.85 -20.09
CA GLN A 5 12.91 -1.12 -19.00
C GLN A 5 13.76 -1.56 -17.79
N SER A 6 13.59 -0.90 -16.65
CA SER A 6 14.34 -1.22 -15.43
C SER A 6 14.16 -2.71 -15.07
N LYS A 7 15.24 -3.49 -15.17
CA LYS A 7 15.27 -4.97 -15.00
C LYS A 7 15.04 -5.48 -13.58
N HIS A 8 14.32 -4.76 -12.72
CA HIS A 8 13.95 -5.33 -11.42
C HIS A 8 12.49 -5.81 -11.42
N PRO A 9 12.23 -7.11 -11.26
CA PRO A 9 10.87 -7.69 -11.26
C PRO A 9 10.00 -7.26 -10.06
N GLU A 10 10.56 -6.54 -9.10
CA GLU A 10 9.85 -5.97 -7.95
C GLU A 10 9.17 -4.62 -8.26
N PHE A 11 9.33 -4.11 -9.50
CA PHE A 11 9.18 -2.68 -9.83
C PHE A 11 8.12 -2.36 -10.88
N HIS A 12 7.50 -3.37 -11.48
CA HIS A 12 6.24 -3.16 -12.17
C HIS A 12 5.11 -3.32 -11.16
N ARG A 13 4.20 -2.34 -11.11
CA ARG A 13 2.87 -2.52 -10.54
C ARG A 13 2.13 -3.51 -11.43
N ASP A 14 2.54 -4.77 -11.44
CA ASP A 14 1.86 -5.80 -12.20
C ASP A 14 0.48 -5.95 -11.59
N ASN A 15 -0.48 -5.25 -12.21
CA ASN A 15 -1.92 -5.32 -12.04
C ASN A 15 -2.34 -6.01 -10.74
N LEU A 16 -2.26 -5.32 -9.59
CA LEU A 16 -2.59 -5.92 -8.31
C LEU A 16 -4.07 -6.33 -8.37
N LYS A 17 -4.31 -7.61 -8.63
CA LYS A 17 -5.66 -8.13 -8.83
C LYS A 17 -5.85 -9.36 -7.97
N LYS A 18 -6.87 -9.30 -7.13
CA LYS A 18 -7.37 -10.46 -6.40
C LYS A 18 -8.87 -10.33 -6.23
N GLU A 19 -9.56 -11.44 -6.39
CA GLU A 19 -10.96 -11.55 -6.05
C GLU A 19 -11.25 -12.86 -5.31
N GLY A 20 -12.37 -12.90 -4.61
CA GLY A 20 -12.80 -14.07 -3.86
C GLY A 20 -13.89 -13.74 -2.84
N TYR A 21 -14.49 -14.80 -2.29
CA TYR A 21 -15.41 -14.65 -1.17
C TYR A 21 -14.65 -14.42 0.13
N VAL A 22 -15.18 -13.53 0.96
CA VAL A 22 -14.71 -13.28 2.34
C VAL A 22 -15.92 -13.10 3.25
N ILE A 23 -15.73 -13.27 4.55
CA ILE A 23 -16.68 -12.82 5.55
C ILE A 23 -16.27 -11.42 5.98
N MET A 24 -17.09 -10.43 5.63
CA MET A 24 -16.87 -9.04 6.02
C MET A 24 -17.72 -8.72 7.24
N VAL A 25 -17.07 -8.37 8.35
CA VAL A 25 -17.73 -7.92 9.58
C VAL A 25 -17.73 -6.40 9.64
N SER A 26 -18.90 -5.79 9.77
CA SER A 26 -19.03 -4.35 10.01
C SER A 26 -20.25 -4.06 10.88
N LYS A 27 -20.10 -3.18 11.88
CA LYS A 27 -21.15 -2.87 12.86
C LYS A 27 -21.74 -4.15 13.50
N SER A 28 -20.86 -5.10 13.85
CA SER A 28 -21.22 -6.41 14.42
C SER A 28 -22.09 -7.30 13.51
N LYS A 29 -22.21 -6.98 12.22
CA LYS A 29 -22.90 -7.82 11.23
C LYS A 29 -21.89 -8.52 10.36
N GLU A 30 -21.91 -9.85 10.39
CA GLU A 30 -21.14 -10.69 9.49
C GLU A 30 -21.91 -10.91 8.19
N LYS A 31 -21.25 -10.71 7.06
CA LYS A 31 -21.85 -10.96 5.74
C LYS A 31 -20.82 -11.59 4.83
N ARG A 32 -21.23 -12.63 4.10
CA ARG A 32 -20.44 -13.16 2.99
C ARG A 32 -20.47 -12.17 1.82
N ARG A 33 -19.30 -11.83 1.30
CA ARG A 33 -19.10 -10.77 0.29
C ARG A 33 -18.15 -11.27 -0.79
N TRP A 34 -18.46 -10.97 -2.05
CA TRP A 34 -17.45 -11.05 -3.10
C TRP A 34 -16.60 -9.79 -3.02
N LEU A 35 -15.32 -9.94 -2.72
CA LEU A 35 -14.35 -8.86 -2.58
C LEU A 35 -13.43 -8.86 -3.80
N VAL A 36 -13.15 -7.68 -4.35
CA VAL A 36 -12.27 -7.49 -5.50
C VAL A 36 -11.31 -6.36 -5.20
N LEU A 37 -10.01 -6.65 -5.17
CA LEU A 37 -8.96 -5.63 -5.19
C LEU A 37 -8.44 -5.50 -6.62
N SER A 38 -8.43 -4.28 -7.13
CA SER A 38 -7.79 -3.90 -8.40
C SER A 38 -6.95 -2.65 -8.16
N ASP A 39 -5.64 -2.79 -8.24
CA ASP A 39 -4.64 -1.79 -7.87
C ASP A 39 -4.83 -1.29 -6.43
N LYS A 40 -5.47 -0.14 -6.28
CA LYS A 40 -5.78 0.48 -4.98
C LYS A 40 -7.27 0.46 -4.67
N LYS A 41 -8.12 -0.06 -5.55
CA LYS A 41 -9.56 -0.04 -5.38
C LYS A 41 -10.04 -1.37 -4.81
N LEU A 42 -10.58 -1.33 -3.59
CA LEU A 42 -11.19 -2.47 -2.92
C LEU A 42 -12.72 -2.37 -3.07
N SER A 43 -13.31 -3.27 -3.85
CA SER A 43 -14.73 -3.29 -4.20
C SER A 43 -15.42 -4.52 -3.61
N TYR A 44 -16.69 -4.39 -3.21
CA TYR A 44 -17.45 -5.50 -2.63
C TYR A 44 -18.93 -5.52 -3.05
N SER A 45 -19.51 -6.72 -3.12
CA SER A 45 -20.93 -6.95 -3.40
C SER A 45 -21.82 -6.69 -2.18
N LEU A 46 -23.11 -6.35 -2.34
CA LEU A 46 -24.07 -6.27 -1.21
C LEU A 46 -24.95 -7.51 -1.09
N SER A 47 -24.97 -8.34 -2.11
CA SER A 47 -25.71 -9.60 -2.18
C SER A 47 -24.82 -10.67 -2.81
N LEU A 48 -25.05 -11.92 -2.44
CA LEU A 48 -24.36 -13.06 -3.05
C LEU A 48 -24.64 -13.10 -4.56
N GLY A 49 -23.63 -13.40 -5.38
CA GLY A 49 -23.78 -13.48 -6.84
C GLY A 49 -23.93 -12.13 -7.58
N THR A 50 -23.89 -10.99 -6.87
CA THR A 50 -23.98 -9.66 -7.52
C THR A 50 -22.59 -9.06 -7.78
N PRO A 51 -22.38 -8.36 -8.92
CA PRO A 51 -21.16 -7.62 -9.15
C PRO A 51 -20.89 -6.57 -8.05
N PRO A 52 -19.63 -6.29 -7.70
CA PRO A 52 -19.27 -5.25 -6.75
C PRO A 52 -19.76 -3.86 -7.19
N LYS A 53 -20.70 -3.28 -6.44
CA LYS A 53 -21.18 -1.90 -6.66
C LYS A 53 -20.59 -0.90 -5.66
N ASN A 54 -20.07 -1.38 -4.55
CA ASN A 54 -19.47 -0.54 -3.51
C ASN A 54 -17.96 -0.67 -3.57
N SER A 55 -17.26 0.41 -3.23
CA SER A 55 -15.80 0.39 -3.20
C SER A 55 -15.24 1.44 -2.24
N THR A 56 -14.01 1.19 -1.81
CA THR A 56 -13.14 2.14 -1.14
C THR A 56 -11.77 2.14 -1.82
N THR A 57 -11.00 3.20 -1.63
CA THR A 57 -9.63 3.29 -2.11
C THR A 57 -8.68 3.02 -0.95
N ILE A 58 -7.73 2.12 -1.16
CA ILE A 58 -6.61 1.88 -0.27
C ILE A 58 -5.65 3.07 -0.41
N ASN A 59 -5.81 4.02 0.50
CA ASN A 59 -5.00 5.22 0.67
C ASN A 59 -5.02 5.60 2.16
N ASN A 60 -4.77 6.88 2.49
CA ASN A 60 -4.85 7.37 3.87
C ASN A 60 -6.23 7.20 4.56
N LYS A 61 -7.29 6.85 3.83
CA LYS A 61 -8.62 6.52 4.35
C LYS A 61 -8.81 5.03 4.68
N PHE A 62 -7.82 4.20 4.40
CA PHE A 62 -7.82 2.77 4.68
C PHE A 62 -6.57 2.43 5.49
N ARG A 63 -6.75 1.86 6.67
CA ARG A 63 -5.65 1.49 7.55
C ARG A 63 -5.86 0.07 8.07
N VAL A 64 -4.91 -0.82 7.81
CA VAL A 64 -4.84 -2.10 8.53
C VAL A 64 -4.45 -1.79 9.98
N THR A 65 -5.31 -2.17 10.93
CA THR A 65 -5.09 -1.99 12.37
C THR A 65 -4.57 -3.25 13.02
N TYR A 66 -4.98 -4.41 12.54
CA TYR A 66 -4.56 -5.70 13.04
C TYR A 66 -4.54 -6.74 11.93
N ASP A 67 -3.56 -7.64 11.97
CA ASP A 67 -3.35 -8.69 10.98
C ASP A 67 -3.15 -10.01 11.71
N ASN A 68 -4.21 -10.80 11.84
CA ASN A 68 -4.30 -11.94 12.74
C ASN A 68 -4.26 -13.26 11.98
N SER A 69 -3.08 -13.89 11.98
CA SER A 69 -2.90 -15.17 11.30
C SER A 69 -3.55 -16.38 11.99
N SER A 70 -3.84 -16.32 13.31
CA SER A 70 -4.52 -17.43 13.98
C SER A 70 -6.03 -17.43 13.73
N GLU A 71 -6.60 -16.27 13.41
CA GLU A 71 -8.03 -16.12 13.09
C GLU A 71 -8.31 -15.95 11.59
N ASN A 72 -7.27 -16.01 10.75
CA ASN A 72 -7.36 -15.73 9.31
C ASN A 72 -8.07 -14.39 9.03
N SER A 73 -7.82 -13.37 9.86
CA SER A 73 -8.58 -12.13 9.87
C SER A 73 -7.69 -10.90 9.72
N ILE A 74 -8.19 -9.90 8.97
CA ILE A 74 -7.52 -8.61 8.76
C ILE A 74 -8.48 -7.53 9.21
N GLU A 75 -8.10 -6.77 10.24
CA GLU A 75 -8.88 -5.65 10.74
C GLU A 75 -8.43 -4.35 10.08
N CYS A 76 -9.39 -3.59 9.60
CA CYS A 76 -9.16 -2.37 8.85
C CYS A 76 -10.08 -1.24 9.33
N GLN A 77 -9.50 -0.07 9.56
CA GLN A 77 -10.24 1.18 9.67
C GLN A 77 -10.44 1.79 8.28
N VAL A 78 -11.70 2.05 7.94
CA VAL A 78 -12.08 2.66 6.66
C VAL A 78 -12.86 3.94 6.92
N VAL A 79 -12.39 5.06 6.38
CA VAL A 79 -13.10 6.33 6.42
C VAL A 79 -14.04 6.42 5.22
N ASN A 80 -15.34 6.50 5.48
CA ASN A 80 -16.34 6.56 4.42
C ASN A 80 -16.39 7.95 3.75
N LYS A 81 -17.22 8.08 2.70
CA LYS A 81 -17.41 9.36 1.97
C LYS A 81 -17.90 10.52 2.85
N LYS A 82 -18.55 10.23 3.99
CA LYS A 82 -19.03 11.22 4.97
C LYS A 82 -17.98 11.54 6.04
N GLY A 83 -16.73 11.07 5.90
CA GLY A 83 -15.66 11.29 6.87
C GLY A 83 -15.77 10.44 8.14
N LYS A 84 -16.75 9.54 8.23
CA LYS A 84 -16.92 8.69 9.41
C LYS A 84 -16.07 7.42 9.29
N THR A 85 -15.26 7.15 10.31
CA THR A 85 -14.49 5.91 10.45
C THR A 85 -15.42 4.73 10.72
N GLN A 86 -15.15 3.62 10.03
CA GLN A 86 -15.81 2.33 10.19
C GLN A 86 -14.75 1.25 10.42
N GLN A 87 -15.07 0.31 11.29
CA GLN A 87 -14.25 -0.88 11.49
C GLN A 87 -14.76 -2.01 10.61
N TRP A 88 -13.86 -2.59 9.82
CA TRP A 88 -14.09 -3.75 8.97
C TRP A 88 -13.17 -4.88 9.41
N ILE A 89 -13.70 -6.09 9.49
CA ILE A 89 -12.90 -7.31 9.63
C ILE A 89 -13.09 -8.13 8.36
N ILE A 90 -12.00 -8.46 7.69
CA ILE A 90 -11.98 -9.37 6.54
C ILE A 90 -11.52 -10.72 7.07
N LYS A 91 -12.45 -11.66 7.27
CA LYS A 91 -12.14 -13.05 7.65
C LYS A 91 -12.10 -13.92 6.39
N CYS A 92 -11.12 -14.81 6.33
CA CYS A 92 -10.94 -15.78 5.24
C CYS A 92 -11.21 -17.20 5.74
N GLU A 93 -11.69 -18.07 4.86
CA GLU A 93 -11.99 -19.47 5.21
C GLU A 93 -10.70 -20.29 5.42
N THR A 94 -9.65 -19.96 4.67
CA THR A 94 -8.35 -20.65 4.75
C THR A 94 -7.18 -19.72 5.08
N VAL A 95 -6.12 -20.30 5.66
CA VAL A 95 -4.84 -19.59 5.93
C VAL A 95 -4.21 -19.09 4.63
N GLN A 96 -4.32 -19.84 3.55
CA GLN A 96 -3.77 -19.50 2.23
C GLN A 96 -4.46 -18.26 1.65
N GLU A 97 -5.79 -18.20 1.73
CA GLU A 97 -6.56 -17.02 1.31
C GLU A 97 -6.24 -15.81 2.17
N TYR A 98 -6.16 -15.99 3.49
CA TYR A 98 -5.77 -14.93 4.41
C TYR A 98 -4.39 -14.37 4.05
N ARG A 99 -3.38 -15.21 3.85
CA ARG A 99 -2.03 -14.79 3.46
C ARG A 99 -2.05 -14.02 2.14
N ALA A 100 -2.82 -14.50 1.16
CA ALA A 100 -2.95 -13.82 -0.13
C ALA A 100 -3.64 -12.45 0.01
N TRP A 101 -4.70 -12.34 0.80
CA TRP A 101 -5.40 -11.07 1.06
C TRP A 101 -4.53 -10.10 1.87
N SER A 102 -3.86 -10.55 2.93
CA SER A 102 -2.96 -9.74 3.76
C SER A 102 -1.83 -9.15 2.91
N LEU A 103 -1.16 -9.99 2.12
CA LEU A 103 -0.06 -9.55 1.27
C LEU A 103 -0.51 -8.53 0.21
N ILE A 104 -1.60 -8.80 -0.50
CA ILE A 104 -2.05 -7.90 -1.59
C ILE A 104 -2.59 -6.58 -1.04
N ILE A 105 -3.23 -6.57 0.12
CA ILE A 105 -3.68 -5.33 0.80
C ILE A 105 -2.48 -4.50 1.25
N LYS A 106 -1.44 -5.13 1.83
CA LYS A 106 -0.17 -4.46 2.16
C LYS A 106 0.50 -3.87 0.92
N HIS A 107 0.54 -4.60 -0.20
CA HIS A 107 1.06 -4.09 -1.46
C HIS A 107 0.26 -2.90 -2.01
N ALA A 108 -1.08 -2.93 -1.91
CA ALA A 108 -1.93 -1.83 -2.35
C ALA A 108 -1.74 -0.55 -1.52
N GLN A 109 -1.28 -0.66 -0.26
CA GLN A 109 -0.93 0.49 0.59
C GLN A 109 0.37 1.18 0.17
N ARG A 110 1.20 0.57 -0.70
CA ARG A 110 2.47 1.17 -1.13
C ARG A 110 2.24 2.54 -1.79
N PRO A 111 3.09 3.53 -1.51
CA PRO A 111 2.95 4.84 -2.10
C PRO A 111 3.15 4.76 -3.62
N ASN A 112 2.53 5.70 -4.33
CA ASN A 112 2.92 5.91 -5.71
C ASN A 112 4.30 6.56 -5.68
N TRP A 113 5.23 6.02 -6.46
CA TRP A 113 6.49 6.71 -6.66
C TRP A 113 6.25 7.96 -7.51
N ASP A 114 6.90 9.06 -7.15
CA ASP A 114 6.98 10.23 -8.00
C ASP A 114 7.46 9.81 -9.39
N ASP A 115 6.87 10.44 -10.43
CA ASP A 115 7.06 10.06 -11.83
C ASP A 115 8.51 9.63 -12.10
N PRO A 116 8.75 8.37 -12.51
CA PRO A 116 10.09 7.89 -12.81
C PRO A 116 10.78 8.69 -13.92
N ARG A 117 10.04 9.52 -14.68
CA ARG A 117 10.56 10.46 -15.69
C ARG A 117 10.69 11.91 -15.20
N GLY A 118 10.18 12.26 -14.01
CA GLY A 118 9.68 13.62 -13.76
C GLY A 118 10.17 14.37 -12.51
N SER A 119 11.04 13.81 -11.66
CA SER A 119 11.69 14.63 -10.62
C SER A 119 13.08 15.01 -11.05
N SER A 120 13.33 16.29 -11.31
CA SER A 120 14.67 16.82 -11.64
C SER A 120 15.55 17.01 -10.39
N SER A 121 14.97 16.90 -9.19
CA SER A 121 15.65 17.12 -7.92
C SER A 121 15.12 16.23 -6.79
N CYS A 122 15.93 16.12 -5.74
CA CYS A 122 15.57 15.47 -4.48
C CYS A 122 14.44 16.23 -3.78
N LYS A 123 13.35 15.55 -3.41
CA LYS A 123 12.20 16.11 -2.68
C LYS A 123 12.45 16.43 -1.20
N ILE A 124 13.72 16.46 -0.80
CA ILE A 124 14.14 16.72 0.59
C ILE A 124 15.13 17.87 0.61
N CYS A 125 16.27 17.74 -0.09
CA CYS A 125 17.26 18.83 -0.16
C CYS A 125 17.16 19.72 -1.41
N ASN A 126 16.22 19.45 -2.33
CA ASN A 126 16.10 20.12 -3.64
C ASN A 126 17.34 20.03 -4.55
N GLY A 127 18.35 19.23 -4.19
CA GLY A 127 19.53 19.00 -5.00
C GLY A 127 19.18 18.32 -6.34
N LYS A 128 19.72 18.85 -7.44
CA LYS A 128 19.48 18.31 -8.79
C LYS A 128 20.03 16.89 -8.94
N PHE A 129 19.27 16.03 -9.58
CA PHE A 129 19.79 14.76 -10.04
C PHE A 129 20.67 14.97 -11.27
N THR A 130 21.79 14.28 -11.33
CA THR A 130 22.80 14.38 -12.39
C THR A 130 23.34 12.99 -12.74
N ALA A 131 24.27 12.91 -13.68
CA ALA A 131 24.98 11.66 -13.97
C ALA A 131 25.71 11.08 -12.74
N VAL A 132 26.08 11.92 -11.77
CA VAL A 132 26.72 11.50 -10.51
C VAL A 132 25.69 11.37 -9.38
N THR A 133 24.76 12.33 -9.26
CA THR A 133 23.70 12.30 -8.24
C THR A 133 22.49 11.54 -8.76
N ARG A 134 22.48 10.22 -8.56
CA ARG A 134 21.40 9.34 -9.02
C ARG A 134 20.12 9.53 -8.20
N GLN A 135 18.98 9.43 -8.90
CA GLN A 135 17.66 9.40 -8.28
C GLN A 135 17.39 8.04 -7.61
N HIS A 136 16.79 8.10 -6.43
CA HIS A 136 16.23 6.96 -5.72
C HIS A 136 14.80 7.28 -5.29
N HIS A 137 14.03 6.27 -4.88
CA HIS A 137 12.71 6.48 -4.30
C HIS A 137 12.64 5.93 -2.88
N CYS A 138 12.00 6.66 -1.99
CA CYS A 138 11.66 6.17 -0.65
C CYS A 138 10.55 5.12 -0.76
N ARG A 139 10.74 3.93 -0.19
CA ARG A 139 9.72 2.87 -0.25
C ARG A 139 8.51 3.14 0.65
N LYS A 140 8.66 4.05 1.62
CA LYS A 140 7.59 4.44 2.56
C LYS A 140 6.69 5.56 2.03
N CYS A 141 7.25 6.63 1.46
CA CYS A 141 6.47 7.76 0.94
C CYS A 141 6.45 7.91 -0.59
N GLY A 142 7.31 7.20 -1.32
CA GLY A 142 7.36 7.25 -2.78
C GLY A 142 8.11 8.44 -3.38
N LEU A 143 8.56 9.40 -2.55
CA LEU A 143 9.26 10.59 -3.04
C LEU A 143 10.61 10.26 -3.68
N ALA A 144 10.97 11.04 -4.71
CA ALA A 144 12.28 11.00 -5.33
C ALA A 144 13.34 11.64 -4.40
N VAL A 145 14.39 10.89 -4.05
CA VAL A 145 15.40 11.28 -3.06
C VAL A 145 16.82 10.94 -3.52
N CYS A 146 17.81 11.70 -3.05
CA CYS A 146 19.22 11.43 -3.31
C CYS A 146 19.81 10.43 -2.29
N LYS A 147 21.04 9.95 -2.54
CA LYS A 147 21.76 9.07 -1.61
C LYS A 147 21.95 9.70 -0.22
N LYS A 148 22.20 11.01 -0.15
CA LYS A 148 22.44 11.75 1.11
C LYS A 148 21.21 11.74 2.02
N ASP A 149 20.01 11.93 1.48
CA ASP A 149 18.77 11.98 2.24
C ASP A 149 18.08 10.60 2.39
N SER A 150 18.72 9.52 1.94
CA SER A 150 18.16 8.16 1.99
C SER A 150 19.19 7.09 2.30
N LYS A 151 20.10 7.36 3.24
CA LYS A 151 21.18 6.45 3.63
C LYS A 151 20.65 5.16 4.26
N GLU A 152 19.59 5.28 5.05
CA GLU A 152 19.06 4.21 5.87
C GLU A 152 18.16 3.22 5.11
N ARG A 153 18.05 2.03 5.68
CA ARG A 153 17.14 0.98 5.21
C ARG A 153 16.35 0.39 6.37
N GLU A 154 15.08 0.10 6.14
CA GLU A 154 14.12 -0.36 7.15
C GLU A 154 13.28 -1.51 6.58
N ILE A 155 12.86 -2.44 7.44
CA ILE A 155 11.80 -3.41 7.12
C ILE A 155 10.47 -2.69 7.31
N ILE A 156 9.54 -2.81 6.38
CA ILE A 156 8.24 -2.09 6.42
C ILE A 156 7.11 -3.12 6.25
N PRO A 157 6.78 -3.88 7.33
CA PRO A 157 5.82 -4.98 7.24
C PRO A 157 4.42 -4.54 6.81
N GLU A 158 4.03 -3.31 7.15
CA GLU A 158 2.72 -2.74 6.82
C GLU A 158 2.55 -2.48 5.31
N LEU A 159 3.67 -2.39 4.57
CA LEU A 159 3.71 -2.30 3.11
C LEU A 159 4.16 -3.61 2.45
N GLY A 160 4.31 -4.69 3.22
CA GLY A 160 4.73 -6.00 2.74
C GLY A 160 6.21 -6.07 2.37
N TYR A 161 7.05 -5.16 2.86
CA TYR A 161 8.50 -5.25 2.72
C TYR A 161 9.08 -6.03 3.90
N ASN A 162 9.32 -7.32 3.70
CA ASN A 162 9.89 -8.21 4.72
C ASN A 162 11.44 -8.17 4.77
N THR A 163 12.06 -7.30 3.97
CA THR A 163 13.52 -7.08 3.91
C THR A 163 13.82 -5.60 4.01
N LYS A 164 15.08 -5.25 4.35
CA LYS A 164 15.52 -3.86 4.50
C LYS A 164 15.48 -3.11 3.15
N VAL A 165 14.53 -2.19 3.03
CA VAL A 165 14.36 -1.32 1.85
C VAL A 165 14.72 0.13 2.14
N ARG A 166 15.11 0.86 1.09
CA ARG A 166 15.54 2.28 1.19
C ARG A 166 14.39 3.16 1.69
N VAL A 167 14.66 3.92 2.75
CA VAL A 167 13.77 4.96 3.28
C VAL A 167 14.50 6.30 3.30
N CYS A 168 13.75 7.39 3.16
CA CYS A 168 14.33 8.71 3.31
C CYS A 168 14.43 9.12 4.79
N LYS A 169 15.25 10.12 5.09
CA LYS A 169 15.46 10.63 6.45
C LYS A 169 14.17 11.14 7.13
N ASN A 170 13.17 11.57 6.35
CA ASN A 170 11.88 12.01 6.88
C ASN A 170 10.94 10.84 7.22
N CYS A 171 11.25 9.62 6.77
CA CYS A 171 10.42 8.42 6.88
C CYS A 171 11.00 7.33 7.79
N ILE A 172 12.31 7.36 8.06
CA ILE A 172 12.95 6.39 8.96
C ILE A 172 12.25 6.42 10.33
N GLY A 173 11.87 5.26 10.86
CA GLY A 173 11.22 5.14 12.17
C GLY A 173 9.77 5.66 12.25
N LYS A 174 9.21 6.23 11.18
CA LYS A 174 7.81 6.68 11.11
C LYS A 174 6.88 5.57 10.62
N ARG A 175 5.60 5.61 10.96
CA ARG A 175 4.63 4.66 10.37
C ARG A 175 4.33 5.03 8.92
N SER A 176 3.99 4.06 8.06
CA SER A 176 3.66 4.33 6.63
C SER A 176 2.57 5.37 6.40
N ASN A 177 1.70 5.60 7.39
CA ASN A 177 0.52 6.47 7.26
C ASN A 177 0.78 7.91 7.72
N GLU A 178 1.99 8.21 8.21
CA GLU A 178 2.40 9.55 8.59
C GLU A 178 2.94 10.26 7.34
N THR A 179 2.26 11.31 6.89
CA THR A 179 2.74 12.15 5.78
C THR A 179 4.12 12.70 6.14
N PRO A 180 5.12 12.60 5.25
CA PRO A 180 6.40 13.26 5.50
C PRO A 180 6.18 14.77 5.56
N ASP A 181 6.58 15.38 6.67
CA ASP A 181 6.67 16.82 6.76
C ASP A 181 7.72 17.30 5.75
N LEU A 182 7.30 18.19 4.85
CA LEU A 182 8.15 18.76 3.79
C LEU A 182 8.73 20.12 4.20
N ASN A 183 8.45 20.60 5.42
CA ASN A 183 8.83 21.92 5.91
C ASN A 183 9.76 21.86 7.14
N SER A 184 10.90 21.17 7.03
CA SER A 184 11.96 21.21 8.05
C SER A 184 13.31 21.58 7.45
#